data_AF-A0A166T121-F1
#
_entry.id   AF-A0A166T121-F1
#
_cell.length_a   1.000
_cell.length_b   1.000
_cell.length_c   1.000
_cell.angle_alpha   90.00
_cell.angle_beta   90.00
_cell.angle_gamma   90.00
#
_symmetry.space_group_name_H-M   'P 1'
#
loop_
_entity.id
_entity.type
_entity.pdbx_description
1 polymer ?
#
loop_
_entity_poly.entity_id
_entity_poly.type
_entity_poly.pdbx_seq_one_letter_code
_entity_poly.pdbx_strand_id
1 'polypeptide(L)' 'MNRDKPWYRQPVEGKEFRKGLKETKIFRLYMLLASLTKEEREGQKVSTRIAVVRREIERRKKS' A
#
# COMPACT_ATOMS: atom_id res chain seq x y z
N MET A 1 1.70 16.02 -8.55
CA MET A 1 1.24 14.60 -8.48
C MET A 1 1.34 14.02 -9.88
N ASN A 2 2.00 12.87 -10.04
CA ASN A 2 2.20 12.25 -11.35
C ASN A 2 1.01 11.29 -11.61
N ARG A 3 0.10 11.66 -12.52
CA ARG A 3 -1.16 10.92 -12.76
C ARG A 3 -0.94 9.54 -13.41
N ASP A 4 0.25 9.30 -13.97
CA ASP A 4 0.56 8.07 -14.68
C ASP A 4 1.01 6.93 -13.75
N LYS A 5 1.25 7.24 -12.46
CA LYS A 5 1.66 6.25 -11.47
C LYS A 5 0.45 5.63 -10.78
N PRO A 6 0.43 4.30 -10.57
CA PRO A 6 -0.64 3.67 -9.81
C PRO A 6 -0.68 4.23 -8.37
N TRP A 7 -1.86 4.19 -7.75
CA TRP A 7 -2.11 4.85 -6.45
C TRP A 7 -1.13 4.43 -5.35
N TYR A 8 -0.68 3.17 -5.33
CA TYR A 8 0.26 2.64 -4.32
C TYR A 8 1.71 3.12 -4.53
N ARG A 9 2.01 3.76 -5.67
CA ARG A 9 3.28 4.42 -5.96
C ARG A 9 3.25 5.93 -5.73
N GLN A 10 2.08 6.48 -5.42
CA GLN A 10 1.96 7.88 -4.99
C GLN A 10 2.60 8.07 -3.60
N PRO A 11 2.88 9.32 -3.18
CA PRO A 11 3.33 9.60 -1.82
C PRO A 11 2.34 9.05 -0.79
N VAL A 12 2.85 8.43 0.28
CA VAL A 12 2.04 7.77 1.32
C VAL A 12 1.06 8.74 2.00
N GLU A 13 1.45 10.00 2.12
CA GLU A 13 0.63 11.07 2.69
C GLU A 13 -0.37 11.67 1.69
N GLY A 14 -0.23 11.34 0.40
CA GLY A 14 -1.05 11.88 -0.67
C GLY A 14 -2.49 11.37 -0.64
N LYS A 15 -3.41 12.23 -1.10
CA LYS A 15 -4.85 11.93 -1.20
C LYS A 15 -5.11 10.65 -2.00
N GLU A 16 -4.43 10.47 -3.12
CA GLU A 16 -4.59 9.30 -4.00
C GLU A 16 -4.15 7.99 -3.32
N PHE A 17 -3.03 8.02 -2.59
CA PHE A 17 -2.58 6.83 -1.86
C PHE A 17 -3.60 6.44 -0.78
N ARG A 18 -4.06 7.42 0.01
CA ARG A 18 -5.05 7.18 1.08
C ARG A 18 -6.39 6.71 0.53
N LYS A 19 -6.83 7.28 -0.60
CA LYS A 19 -8.06 6.89 -1.30
C LYS A 19 -7.96 5.46 -1.81
N GLY A 20 -6.92 5.15 -2.58
CA GLY A 20 -6.67 3.80 -3.11
C GLY A 20 -6.52 2.77 -1.99
N LEU A 21 -5.85 3.11 -0.91
CA LEU A 21 -5.71 2.25 0.27
C LEU A 21 -7.08 1.88 0.83
N LYS A 22 -7.98 2.85 1.04
CA LYS A 22 -9.33 2.65 1.61
C LYS A 22 -10.29 1.91 0.68
N GLU A 23 -10.27 2.23 -0.62
CA GLU A 23 -11.23 1.69 -1.60
C GLU A 23 -10.83 0.31 -2.14
N THR A 24 -9.54 -0.03 -2.11
CA THR A 24 -9.06 -1.33 -2.63
C THR A 24 -9.59 -2.49 -1.79
N LYS A 25 -10.10 -3.54 -2.45
CA LYS A 25 -10.56 -4.78 -1.80
C LYS A 25 -9.46 -5.42 -0.95
N ILE A 26 -9.83 -5.99 0.21
CA ILE A 26 -8.85 -6.52 1.18
C ILE A 26 -7.90 -7.57 0.60
N PHE A 27 -8.38 -8.49 -0.26
CA PHE A 27 -7.51 -9.50 -0.89
C PHE A 27 -6.42 -8.86 -1.77
N ARG A 28 -6.73 -7.74 -2.45
CA ARG A 28 -5.75 -7.00 -3.25
C ARG A 28 -4.73 -6.29 -2.38
N LEU A 29 -5.09 -5.90 -1.15
CA LEU A 29 -4.14 -5.36 -0.18
C LEU A 29 -3.13 -6.42 0.28
N TYR A 30 -3.56 -7.68 0.46
CA TYR A 30 -2.62 -8.78 0.75
C TYR A 30 -1.65 -9.03 -0.40
N MET A 31 -2.14 -9.03 -1.65
CA MET A 31 -1.28 -9.16 -2.83
C MET A 31 -0.28 -8.00 -2.93
N LEU A 32 -0.74 -6.76 -2.71
CA LEU A 32 0.12 -5.59 -2.68
C LEU A 32 1.18 -5.69 -1.57
N LEU A 33 0.80 -6.15 -0.37
CA LEU A 33 1.74 -6.38 0.73
C LEU A 33 2.83 -7.37 0.32
N ALA A 34 2.47 -8.51 -0.27
CA ALA A 34 3.44 -9.50 -0.74
C ALA A 34 4.39 -8.92 -1.80
N SER A 35 3.87 -8.16 -2.76
CA SER A 35 4.69 -7.47 -3.77
C SER A 35 5.67 -6.48 -3.14
N LEU A 36 5.19 -5.64 -2.21
CA LEU A 36 6.04 -4.65 -1.53
C LEU A 36 7.11 -5.33 -0.67
N THR A 37 6.79 -6.43 0.02
CA THR A 37 7.79 -7.20 0.77
C THR A 37 8.86 -7.82 -0.13
N LYS A 38 8.50 -8.27 -1.35
CA LYS A 38 9.49 -8.72 -2.33
C LYS A 38 10.41 -7.57 -2.75
N GLU A 39 9.83 -6.40 -3.08
CA GLU A 39 10.60 -5.20 -3.45
C GLU A 39 11.56 -4.76 -2.34
N GLU A 40 11.14 -4.82 -1.07
CA GLU A 40 11.99 -4.52 0.07
C GLU A 40 13.19 -5.47 0.17
N ARG A 41 12.98 -6.77 -0.06
CA ARG A 41 14.05 -7.78 -0.11
C ARG A 41 15.02 -7.54 -1.27
N GLU A 42 14.53 -6.95 -2.36
CA GLU A 42 15.34 -6.51 -3.51
C GLU A 42 16.05 -5.16 -3.27
N GLY A 43 15.95 -4.60 -2.07
CA GLY A 43 16.65 -3.37 -1.67
C GLY A 43 15.88 -2.07 -1.92
N GLN A 44 14.61 -2.14 -2.33
CA GLN A 44 13.79 -0.95 -2.53
C GLN A 44 13.34 -0.34 -1.20
N LYS A 45 13.36 1.00 -1.11
CA LYS A 45 12.92 1.75 0.09
C LYS A 45 11.40 1.85 0.16
N VAL A 46 10.73 0.73 0.47
CA VAL A 46 9.26 0.62 0.54
C VAL A 46 8.70 0.27 1.93
N SER A 47 9.54 0.18 2.96
CA SER A 47 9.18 -0.18 4.34
C SER A 47 8.00 0.63 4.91
N THR A 48 7.98 1.95 4.71
CA THR A 48 6.86 2.82 5.15
C THR A 48 5.54 2.43 4.49
N ARG A 49 5.56 2.06 3.20
CA ARG A 49 4.36 1.63 2.47
C ARG A 49 3.85 0.29 3.01
N ILE A 50 4.76 -0.65 3.26
CA ILE A 50 4.47 -1.95 3.89
C ILE A 50 3.75 -1.73 5.23
N ALA A 51 4.31 -0.89 6.10
CA ALA A 51 3.74 -0.62 7.41
C ALA A 51 2.31 -0.06 7.33
N VAL A 52 2.04 0.85 6.39
CA VAL A 52 0.72 1.45 6.21
C VAL A 52 -0.29 0.44 5.63
N VAL A 53 0.10 -0.34 4.62
CA VAL A 53 -0.76 -1.39 4.05
C VAL A 53 -1.08 -2.45 5.10
N ARG A 54 -0.08 -2.90 5.86
CA ARG A 54 -0.27 -3.88 6.94
C ARG A 54 -1.24 -3.35 8.00
N ARG A 55 -1.08 -2.09 8.43
CA ARG A 55 -1.99 -1.46 9.41
C ARG A 55 -3.43 -1.43 8.91
N GLU A 56 -3.65 -1.10 7.64
CA GLU A 56 -4.99 -1.07 7.07
C GLU A 56 -5.63 -2.46 6.99
N ILE A 57 -4.85 -3.49 6.63
CA ILE A 57 -5.32 -4.88 6.65
C ILE A 57 -5.77 -5.26 8.07
N GLU A 58 -4.92 -5.04 9.08
CA GLU A 58 -5.24 -5.37 10.48
C GLU A 58 -6.47 -4.60 10.98
N ARG A 59 -6.63 -3.33 10.59
CA ARG A 59 -7.83 -2.54 10.91
C ARG A 59 -9.10 -3.19 10.36
N ARG A 60 -9.07 -3.69 9.13
CA ARG A 60 -10.24 -4.30 8.47
C ARG A 60 -10.56 -5.70 8.96
N LYS A 61 -9.57 -6.46 9.44
CA LYS A 61 -9.80 -7.78 10.04
C LYS A 61 -10.53 -7.70 11.37
N LYS A 62 -10.39 -6.59 12.08
CA LYS A 62 -11.02 -6.33 13.38
C LYS A 62 -12.42 -5.70 13.27
N SER A 63 -12.82 -5.29 12.06
CA SER A 63 -14.13 -4.69 11.77
C SER A 63 -15.07 -5.71 11.20
#